data_AF-A0A392W0J8-F1
#
_entry.id   AF-A0A392W0J8-F1
#
_cell.length_a   1.000
_cell.length_b   1.000
_cell.length_c   1.000
_cell.angle_alpha   90.00
_cell.angle_beta   90.00
_cell.angle_gamma   90.00
#
_symmetry.space_group_name_H-M   'P 1'
#
loop_
_entity.id
_entity.type
_entity.pdbx_description
1 polymer ?
#
loop_
_entity_poly.entity_id
_entity_poly.type
_entity_poly.pdbx_seq_one_letter_code
_entity_poly.pdbx_strand_id
1 'polypeptide(L)' 'MVIQEEDWRSPIIHYLQEDELPRDKGETMRMKKLTAWYTMVGDKLYKR' A
#
# COMPACT_ATOMS: atom_id res chain seq x y z
N MET A 1 3.03 -2.41 25.79
CA MET A 1 1.96 -1.82 24.97
C MET A 1 2.64 -0.89 23.98
N VAL A 2 3.17 -1.46 22.89
CA VAL A 2 3.79 -0.65 21.83
C VAL A 2 2.65 -0.34 20.88
N ILE A 3 2.22 0.92 20.88
CA ILE A 3 1.31 1.44 19.87
C ILE A 3 2.14 1.39 18.59
N GLN A 4 2.04 0.28 17.85
CA GLN A 4 2.55 0.21 16.48
C GLN A 4 1.76 1.28 15.76
N GLU A 5 2.38 2.45 15.55
CA GLU A 5 1.87 3.44 14.62
C GLU A 5 1.57 2.64 13.34
N GLU A 6 0.29 2.48 13.02
CA GLU A 6 -0.15 1.81 11.80
C GLU A 6 0.55 2.55 10.67
N ASP A 7 1.66 1.98 10.18
CA ASP A 7 2.47 2.63 9.18
C ASP A 7 1.53 2.78 7.98
N TRP A 8 1.21 4.03 7.65
CA TRP A 8 0.24 4.32 6.58
C TRP A 8 0.69 3.73 5.23
N ARG A 9 1.96 3.29 5.12
CA ARG A 9 2.52 2.57 3.98
C ARG A 9 2.26 1.08 4.05
N SER A 10 2.00 0.47 5.20
CA SER A 10 1.64 -0.94 5.34
C SER A 10 0.61 -1.37 4.29
N PRO A 11 -0.56 -0.72 4.14
CA PRO A 11 -1.53 -1.16 3.15
C PRO A 11 -1.04 -0.95 1.71
N ILE A 12 -0.13 0.01 1.45
CA ILE A 12 0.48 0.22 0.13
C ILE A 12 1.50 -0.89 -0.18
N ILE A 13 2.30 -1.28 0.81
CA ILE A 13 3.31 -2.33 0.71
C ILE A 13 2.63 -3.68 0.51
N HIS A 14 1.63 -4.01 1.34
CA HIS A 14 0.81 -5.22 1.20
C HIS A 14 0.18 -5.26 -0.20
N TYR A 15 -0.39 -4.16 -0.67
CA TYR A 15 -0.95 -4.08 -2.02
C TYR A 15 0.10 -4.32 -3.13
N LEU A 16 1.28 -3.71 -3.03
CA LEU A 16 2.34 -3.83 -4.05
C LEU A 16 3.06 -5.18 -4.01
N GLN A 17 3.11 -5.85 -2.85
CA GLN A 17 3.78 -7.14 -2.68
C GLN A 17 2.85 -8.34 -2.91
N GLU A 18 1.63 -8.30 -2.37
CA GLU A 18 0.69 -9.43 -2.37
C GLU A 18 -0.34 -9.35 -3.51
N ASP A 19 -0.41 -8.23 -4.24
CA ASP A 19 -1.44 -7.93 -5.26
C ASP A 19 -2.88 -8.10 -4.74
N GLU A 20 -3.06 -8.05 -3.40
CA GLU A 20 -4.38 -8.22 -2.79
C GLU A 20 -5.20 -6.93 -2.96
N LEU A 21 -6.13 -6.99 -3.91
CA LEU A 21 -7.11 -5.93 -4.12
C LEU A 21 -8.23 -6.04 -3.08
N PRO A 22 -8.57 -4.96 -2.35
CA PRO A 22 -9.73 -4.98 -1.48
C PRO A 22 -10.98 -5.27 -2.32
N ARG A 23 -11.86 -6.13 -1.80
CA ARG A 23 -13.06 -6.58 -2.50
C ARG A 23 -14.01 -5.44 -2.85
N ASP A 24 -13.93 -4.34 -2.11
CA ASP A 24 -14.65 -3.11 -2.41
C ASP A 24 -14.02 -2.36 -3.60
N LYS A 25 -14.85 -2.07 -4.61
CA LYS A 25 -14.41 -1.40 -5.84
C LYS A 25 -13.92 0.03 -5.58
N GLY A 26 -14.51 0.73 -4.61
CA GLY A 26 -14.13 2.08 -4.23
C GLY A 26 -12.76 2.09 -3.55
N GLU A 27 -12.53 1.17 -2.62
CA GLU A 27 -11.23 0.99 -1.97
C GLU A 27 -10.16 0.56 -2.96
N THR A 28 -10.48 -0.35 -3.89
CA THR A 28 -9.58 -0.75 -4.97
C THR A 28 -9.14 0.46 -5.80
N MET A 29 -10.09 1.32 -6.20
CA MET A 29 -9.77 2.51 -7.00
C MET A 29 -8.92 3.50 -6.20
N ARG A 30 -9.22 3.69 -4.92
CA ARG A 30 -8.42 4.53 -4.02
C ARG A 30 -7.01 3.98 -3.89
N MET A 31 -6.86 2.68 -3.72
CA MET A 31 -5.56 2.03 -3.54
C MET A 31 -4.72 2.12 -4.80
N LYS A 32 -5.29 1.84 -5.97
CA LYS A 32 -4.61 2.04 -7.27
C LYS A 32 -4.14 3.47 -7.49
N LYS A 33 -4.95 4.47 -7.11
CA LYS A 33 -4.55 5.88 -7.20
C LYS A 33 -3.41 6.20 -6.24
N LEU A 34 -3.44 5.65 -5.03
CA LEU A 34 -2.39 5.86 -4.03
C LEU A 34 -1.08 5.21 -4.48
N THR A 35 -1.14 3.94 -4.88
CA THR A 35 0.03 3.16 -5.28
C THR A 35 0.64 3.64 -6.59
N ALA A 36 -0.10 4.36 -7.45
CA ALA A 36 0.47 5.01 -8.63
C ALA A 36 1.59 6.03 -8.31
N TRP A 37 1.59 6.61 -7.11
CA TRP A 37 2.61 7.55 -6.63
C TRP A 37 3.80 6.87 -5.97
N TYR A 38 3.76 5.56 -5.79
CA TYR A 38 4.80 4.81 -5.09
C TYR A 38 5.23 3.60 -5.91
N THR A 39 6.43 3.10 -5.62
CA THR A 39 6.96 1.89 -6.26
C THR A 39 7.81 1.15 -5.24
N MET A 40 7.77 -0.18 -5.28
CA MET A 40 8.68 -1.01 -4.50
C MET A 40 9.97 -1.23 -5.30
N VAL A 41 11.11 -0.98 -4.67
CA VAL A 41 12.43 -1.36 -5.21
C VAL A 41 13.13 -2.20 -4.15
N GLY A 42 13.18 -3.52 -4.39
CA GLY A 42 13.54 -4.49 -3.37
C GLY A 42 12.50 -4.49 -2.24
N ASP A 43 12.97 -4.34 -1.01
CA ASP A 43 12.13 -4.31 0.21
C ASP A 43 11.72 -2.88 0.64
N LYS A 44 12.04 -1.87 -0.18
CA LYS A 44 11.83 -0.47 0.17
C LYS A 44 10.78 0.19 -0.72
N LEU A 45 9.86 0.92 -0.08
CA LEU A 45 8.90 1.77 -0.75
C LEU A 45 9.53 3.11 -1.13
N TYR A 46 9.52 3.42 -2.42
CA TYR A 46 9.93 4.71 -2.96
C TYR A 46 8.72 5.48 -3.45
N LYS A 47 8.75 6.81 -3.29
CA LYS A 47 7.82 7.69 -3.98
C LYS A 47 8.35 7.93 -5.40
N ARG A 48 7.48 7.78 -6.38
CA ARG A 48 7.78 8.03 -7.79
C ARG A 48 7.99 9.51 -8.07
#